data_AF-W9XA09-F1
#
_entry.id   AF-W9XA09-F1
#
_cell.length_a   1.000
_cell.length_b   1.000
_cell.length_c   1.000
_cell.angle_alpha   90.00
_cell.angle_beta   90.00
_cell.angle_gamma   90.00
#
_symmetry.space_group_name_H-M   'P 1'
#
loop_
_entity.id
_entity.type
_entity.pdbx_description
1 polymer ?
#
loop_
_entity_poly.entity_id
_entity_poly.type
_entity_poly.pdbx_seq_one_letter_code
_entity_poly.pdbx_strand_id
1 'polypeptide(L)'
;MCRVCRHVKLLKPMDGGGFTWDSNKFSPFGTYSQLLTRNHCSICRLILSLDTVDGGHTLHPRLAQIDREIQGTQFHAQLLPSGEVMLGVEYGMTTVGALRLLTPDNLSDALRQPCPRLALGTLFLNIYNKRYPHLLEGDQRVDFGKIRSWLYECNGIHGELCNSLGNTQRYASEIPPILIDVQDNCLVQAASAEKYFTLSSVWGKVKISQTINANIQDHFQKSSMDPSQYPNTNTRRYDISPIPW
;
A
#
# COMPACT_ATOMS: atom_id res chain seq x y z
N MET A 1 7.15 -20.91 -11.04
CA MET A 1 6.50 -20.15 -12.15
C MET A 1 5.71 -21.12 -13.04
N CYS A 2 4.55 -20.71 -13.58
CA CYS A 2 3.79 -21.53 -14.54
C CYS A 2 4.43 -21.58 -15.94
N ARG A 3 3.88 -22.42 -16.83
CA ARG A 3 4.32 -22.52 -18.24
C ARG A 3 4.20 -21.18 -18.99
N VAL A 4 3.10 -20.45 -18.79
CA VAL A 4 2.85 -19.17 -19.48
C VAL A 4 3.88 -18.12 -19.06
N CYS A 5 4.10 -17.89 -17.76
CA CYS A 5 5.14 -16.95 -17.29
C CYS A 5 6.54 -17.29 -17.83
N ARG A 6 6.89 -18.58 -17.90
CA ARG A 6 8.17 -19.02 -18.46
C ARG A 6 8.28 -18.79 -19.97
N HIS A 7 7.16 -18.93 -20.68
CA HIS A 7 7.10 -18.72 -22.12
C HIS A 7 7.14 -17.24 -22.49
N VAL A 8 6.37 -16.41 -21.79
CA VAL A 8 6.36 -14.95 -21.95
C VAL A 8 7.71 -14.35 -21.56
N LYS A 9 8.49 -15.01 -20.69
CA LYS A 9 9.83 -14.55 -20.25
C LYS A 9 9.77 -13.12 -19.70
N LEU A 10 8.87 -12.89 -18.74
CA LEU A 10 8.68 -11.59 -18.09
C LEU A 10 9.96 -11.05 -17.43
N LEU A 11 10.89 -11.94 -17.06
CA LEU A 11 12.16 -11.59 -16.46
C LEU A 11 13.30 -11.87 -17.44
N LYS A 12 14.21 -10.90 -17.59
CA LYS A 12 15.49 -11.06 -18.29
C LYS A 12 16.65 -10.97 -17.28
N PRO A 13 17.69 -11.80 -17.43
CA PRO A 13 18.89 -11.67 -16.60
C PRO A 13 19.61 -10.35 -16.92
N MET A 14 20.28 -9.79 -15.91
CA MET A 14 21.14 -8.61 -16.07
C MET A 14 22.63 -9.02 -16.07
N ASP A 15 23.44 -8.28 -16.82
CA ASP A 15 24.90 -8.40 -16.77
C ASP A 15 25.39 -7.97 -15.38
N GLY A 16 26.02 -8.89 -14.65
CA GLY A 16 26.39 -8.69 -13.24
C GLY A 16 25.52 -9.44 -12.23
N GLY A 17 24.52 -10.20 -12.70
CA GLY A 17 23.64 -11.02 -11.86
C GLY A 17 22.32 -10.33 -11.52
N GLY A 18 21.32 -11.12 -11.15
CA GLY A 18 19.96 -10.63 -10.88
C GLY A 18 19.05 -10.64 -12.11
N PHE A 19 17.88 -10.00 -11.97
CA PHE A 19 16.81 -9.99 -12.97
C PHE A 19 16.18 -8.62 -13.08
N THR A 20 15.73 -8.26 -14.28
CA THR A 20 14.89 -7.10 -14.54
C THR A 20 13.69 -7.50 -15.39
N TRP A 21 12.65 -6.66 -15.44
CA TRP A 21 11.50 -6.89 -16.30
C TRP A 21 11.90 -6.77 -17.77
N ASP A 22 11.37 -7.67 -18.60
CA ASP A 22 11.52 -7.61 -20.05
C ASP A 22 10.50 -6.62 -20.63
N SER A 23 10.91 -5.37 -20.77
CA SER A 23 10.10 -4.27 -21.32
C SER A 23 9.68 -4.45 -22.77
N ASN A 24 10.27 -5.41 -23.50
CA ASN A 24 10.06 -5.57 -24.94
C ASN A 24 8.98 -6.60 -25.27
N LYS A 25 8.39 -7.27 -24.27
CA LYS A 25 7.39 -8.33 -24.46
C LYS A 25 6.03 -7.91 -23.91
N PHE A 26 5.28 -7.21 -24.75
CA PHE A 26 3.88 -6.89 -24.53
C PHE A 26 3.00 -8.00 -25.11
N SER A 27 2.11 -8.59 -24.30
CA SER A 27 1.12 -9.55 -24.79
C SER A 27 -0.06 -9.67 -23.84
N PRO A 28 -1.27 -9.97 -24.35
CA PRO A 28 -2.37 -10.43 -23.52
C PRO A 28 -1.93 -11.69 -22.76
N PHE A 29 -2.03 -11.63 -21.44
CA PHE A 29 -1.52 -12.65 -20.52
C PHE A 29 -2.61 -13.68 -20.13
N GLY A 30 -3.87 -13.28 -20.26
CA GLY A 30 -5.05 -14.12 -20.10
C GLY A 30 -6.14 -13.47 -19.27
N THR A 31 -7.32 -14.09 -19.24
CA THR A 31 -8.47 -13.61 -18.46
C THR A 31 -8.34 -13.97 -16.97
N TYR A 32 -9.17 -13.34 -16.13
CA TYR A 32 -9.30 -13.68 -14.71
C TYR A 32 -9.46 -15.19 -14.47
N SER A 33 -10.39 -15.83 -15.19
CA SER A 33 -10.64 -17.28 -15.07
C SER A 33 -9.41 -18.11 -15.43
N GLN A 34 -8.64 -17.70 -16.44
CA GLN A 34 -7.40 -18.38 -16.81
C GLN A 34 -6.31 -18.21 -15.75
N LEU A 35 -6.22 -17.04 -15.11
CA LEU A 35 -5.27 -16.79 -14.02
C LEU A 35 -5.57 -17.64 -12.79
N LEU A 36 -6.85 -17.83 -12.44
CA LEU A 36 -7.26 -18.69 -11.31
C LEU A 36 -6.74 -20.13 -11.45
N THR A 37 -6.65 -20.66 -12.67
CA THR A 37 -6.10 -22.00 -12.91
C THR A 37 -4.59 -22.11 -12.64
N ARG A 38 -3.88 -20.97 -12.49
CA ARG A 38 -2.42 -20.89 -12.34
C ARG A 38 -2.00 -20.66 -10.87
N ASN A 39 -2.75 -21.23 -9.93
CA ASN A 39 -2.59 -21.05 -8.47
C ASN A 39 -1.18 -21.35 -7.92
N HIS A 40 -0.36 -22.17 -8.60
CA HIS A 40 1.02 -22.50 -8.21
C HIS A 40 2.05 -21.44 -8.63
N CYS A 41 1.66 -20.43 -9.42
CA CYS A 41 2.58 -19.43 -9.95
C CYS A 41 2.54 -18.14 -9.14
N SER A 42 3.64 -17.81 -8.46
CA SER A 42 3.76 -16.59 -7.66
C SER A 42 3.44 -15.32 -8.43
N ILE A 43 3.90 -15.18 -9.68
CA ILE A 43 3.58 -14.01 -10.52
C ILE A 43 2.08 -13.93 -10.81
N CYS A 44 1.45 -15.04 -11.20
CA CYS A 44 0.00 -15.05 -11.45
C CYS A 44 -0.80 -14.75 -10.19
N ARG A 45 -0.36 -15.22 -9.03
CA ARG A 45 -1.00 -14.90 -7.74
C ARG A 45 -0.87 -13.43 -7.37
N LEU A 46 0.29 -12.82 -7.63
CA LEU A 46 0.48 -11.38 -7.41
C LEU A 46 -0.42 -10.56 -8.34
N ILE A 47 -0.52 -10.94 -9.60
CA ILE A 47 -1.46 -10.31 -10.55
C ILE A 47 -2.90 -10.45 -10.07
N LEU A 48 -3.32 -11.66 -9.70
CA LEU A 48 -4.67 -11.89 -9.15
C LEU A 48 -4.94 -11.00 -7.95
N SER A 49 -3.96 -10.79 -7.06
CA SER A 49 -4.15 -9.91 -5.91
C SER A 49 -4.38 -8.44 -6.27
N LEU A 50 -4.04 -8.00 -7.49
CA LEU A 50 -4.37 -6.68 -8.01
C LEU A 50 -5.79 -6.63 -8.60
N ASP A 51 -6.25 -7.73 -9.18
CA ASP A 51 -7.55 -7.82 -9.86
C ASP A 51 -8.71 -8.14 -8.89
N THR A 52 -8.42 -8.71 -7.72
CA THR A 52 -9.43 -9.30 -6.83
C THR A 52 -9.67 -8.54 -5.53
N VAL A 53 -10.90 -8.67 -5.02
CA VAL A 53 -11.26 -8.36 -3.62
C VAL A 53 -11.20 -9.61 -2.74
N ASP A 54 -11.24 -9.42 -1.42
CA ASP A 54 -11.40 -10.48 -0.41
C ASP A 54 -10.37 -11.62 -0.49
N GLY A 55 -9.09 -11.27 -0.59
CA GLY A 55 -7.99 -12.23 -0.46
C GLY A 55 -7.74 -13.13 -1.67
N GLY A 56 -8.22 -12.75 -2.86
CA GLY A 56 -7.83 -13.45 -4.11
C GLY A 56 -8.92 -14.23 -4.83
N HIS A 57 -10.18 -14.15 -4.36
CA HIS A 57 -11.22 -15.11 -4.75
C HIS A 57 -12.30 -14.55 -5.67
N THR A 58 -12.49 -13.23 -5.67
CA THR A 58 -13.54 -12.57 -6.46
C THR A 58 -12.94 -11.41 -7.24
N LEU A 59 -13.17 -11.38 -8.55
CA LEU A 59 -12.78 -10.25 -9.40
C LEU A 59 -13.46 -8.97 -8.88
N HIS A 60 -12.69 -7.87 -8.81
CA HIS A 60 -13.21 -6.59 -8.35
C HIS A 60 -14.47 -6.19 -9.14
N PRO A 61 -15.58 -5.76 -8.49
CA PRO A 61 -16.86 -5.51 -9.17
C PRO A 61 -16.77 -4.55 -10.36
N ARG A 62 -15.92 -3.50 -10.27
CA ARG A 62 -15.68 -2.58 -11.39
C ARG A 62 -15.00 -3.25 -12.59
N LEU A 63 -14.09 -4.19 -12.35
CA LEU A 63 -13.40 -4.93 -13.42
C LEU A 63 -14.32 -5.98 -14.04
N ALA A 64 -15.22 -6.57 -13.24
CA ALA A 64 -16.22 -7.51 -13.73
C ALA A 64 -17.25 -6.88 -14.68
N GLN A 65 -17.46 -5.56 -14.59
CA GLN A 65 -18.35 -4.78 -15.47
C GLN A 65 -17.71 -4.39 -16.81
N ILE A 66 -16.39 -4.54 -16.96
CA ILE A 66 -15.70 -4.28 -18.23
C ILE A 66 -16.25 -5.25 -19.30
N ASP A 67 -16.41 -4.76 -20.53
CA ASP A 67 -16.89 -5.56 -21.66
C ASP A 67 -16.05 -6.85 -21.80
N ARG A 68 -16.75 -7.99 -21.92
CA ARG A 68 -16.13 -9.32 -22.00
C ARG A 68 -15.14 -9.44 -23.15
N GLU A 69 -15.31 -8.70 -24.23
CA GLU A 69 -14.42 -8.73 -25.40
C GLU A 69 -13.04 -8.12 -25.09
N ILE A 70 -13.00 -7.15 -24.18
CA ILE A 70 -11.76 -6.51 -23.75
C ILE A 70 -11.29 -7.01 -22.38
N GLN A 71 -11.98 -7.94 -21.73
CA GLN A 71 -11.51 -8.50 -20.46
C GLN A 71 -10.25 -9.33 -20.67
N GLY A 72 -9.20 -8.99 -19.92
CA GLY A 72 -7.96 -9.75 -19.92
C GLY A 72 -6.84 -8.96 -19.27
N THR A 73 -5.91 -9.67 -18.66
CA THR A 73 -4.72 -9.04 -18.11
C THR A 73 -3.71 -8.79 -19.21
N GLN A 74 -3.13 -7.61 -19.24
CA GLN A 74 -2.00 -7.25 -20.06
C GLN A 74 -0.94 -6.51 -19.24
N PHE A 75 0.26 -6.39 -19.80
CA PHE A 75 1.38 -5.75 -19.13
C PHE A 75 1.95 -4.63 -19.94
N HIS A 76 2.52 -3.66 -19.23
CA HIS A 76 3.35 -2.62 -19.80
C HIS A 76 4.58 -2.35 -18.95
N ALA A 77 5.63 -1.83 -19.56
CA ALA A 77 6.79 -1.35 -18.82
C ALA A 77 6.46 0.02 -18.23
N GLN A 78 6.62 0.17 -16.91
CA GLN A 78 6.45 1.44 -16.22
C GLN A 78 7.82 1.89 -15.68
N LEU A 79 8.28 3.06 -16.10
CA LEU A 79 9.55 3.64 -15.64
C LEU A 79 9.28 4.58 -14.46
N LEU A 80 10.01 4.37 -13.36
CA LEU A 80 10.04 5.29 -12.24
C LEU A 80 11.02 6.44 -12.52
N PRO A 81 10.87 7.62 -11.85
CA PRO A 81 11.84 8.70 -11.94
C PRO A 81 13.28 8.30 -11.53
N SER A 82 13.42 7.26 -10.71
CA SER A 82 14.71 6.67 -10.35
C SER A 82 15.40 5.91 -11.50
N GLY A 83 14.71 5.71 -12.63
CA GLY A 83 15.17 4.88 -13.74
C GLY A 83 14.84 3.38 -13.58
N GLU A 84 14.19 3.00 -12.47
CA GLU A 84 13.75 1.63 -12.26
C GLU A 84 12.57 1.26 -13.17
N VAL A 85 12.58 0.04 -13.69
CA VAL A 85 11.47 -0.52 -14.46
C VAL A 85 10.58 -1.35 -13.53
N MET A 86 9.28 -1.09 -13.58
CA MET A 86 8.21 -1.88 -12.98
C MET A 86 7.39 -2.57 -14.08
N LEU A 87 6.75 -3.68 -13.73
CA LEU A 87 5.77 -4.34 -14.60
C LEU A 87 4.38 -3.79 -14.28
N GLY A 88 3.93 -2.79 -15.03
CA GLY A 88 2.56 -2.33 -14.99
C GLY A 88 1.59 -3.44 -15.40
N VAL A 89 0.47 -3.53 -14.71
CA VAL A 89 -0.57 -4.53 -14.92
C VAL A 89 -1.87 -3.81 -15.22
N GLU A 90 -2.50 -4.21 -16.31
CA GLU A 90 -3.80 -3.72 -16.76
C GLU A 90 -4.77 -4.88 -16.86
N TYR A 91 -6.04 -4.61 -16.54
CA TYR A 91 -7.15 -5.51 -16.79
C TYR A 91 -8.12 -4.82 -17.76
N GLY A 92 -8.20 -5.38 -18.96
CA GLY A 92 -8.78 -4.75 -20.13
C GLY A 92 -8.04 -3.49 -20.53
N MET A 93 -8.60 -2.33 -20.22
CA MET A 93 -7.98 -1.03 -20.50
C MET A 93 -7.73 -0.20 -19.23
N THR A 94 -7.90 -0.83 -18.06
CA THR A 94 -7.76 -0.16 -16.77
C THR A 94 -6.47 -0.63 -16.10
N THR A 95 -5.59 0.30 -15.71
CA THR A 95 -4.43 -0.02 -14.88
C THR A 95 -4.89 -0.43 -13.49
N VAL A 96 -4.56 -1.66 -13.09
CA VAL A 96 -4.94 -2.24 -11.79
C VAL A 96 -3.80 -2.20 -10.77
N GLY A 97 -2.56 -2.02 -11.24
CA GLY A 97 -1.40 -1.87 -10.38
C GLY A 97 -0.10 -2.15 -11.12
N ALA A 98 0.96 -2.39 -10.36
CA ALA A 98 2.26 -2.73 -10.93
C ALA A 98 3.06 -3.64 -9.99
N LEU A 99 3.91 -4.50 -10.55
CA LEU A 99 4.83 -5.35 -9.83
C LEU A 99 6.25 -4.78 -9.88
N ARG A 100 6.86 -4.64 -8.70
CA ARG A 100 8.23 -4.14 -8.52
C ARG A 100 9.16 -5.29 -8.13
N LEU A 101 10.34 -5.35 -8.75
CA LEU A 101 11.38 -6.29 -8.34
C LEU A 101 12.19 -5.66 -7.22
N LEU A 102 12.16 -6.28 -6.04
CA LEU A 102 12.93 -5.81 -4.91
C LEU A 102 14.39 -6.25 -5.03
N THR A 103 15.28 -5.28 -5.03
CA THR A 103 16.74 -5.43 -4.99
C THR A 103 17.27 -4.83 -3.69
N PRO A 104 18.49 -5.18 -3.27
CA PRO A 104 19.10 -4.52 -2.11
C PRO A 104 19.14 -2.99 -2.21
N ASP A 105 19.23 -2.46 -3.43
CA ASP A 105 19.39 -1.02 -3.67
C ASP A 105 18.06 -0.26 -3.61
N ASN A 106 16.94 -0.87 -4.02
CA ASN A 106 15.64 -0.19 -4.04
C ASN A 106 14.72 -0.55 -2.86
N LEU A 107 15.16 -1.46 -1.97
CA LEU A 107 14.33 -1.98 -0.89
C LEU A 107 13.87 -0.88 0.09
N SER A 108 14.76 0.06 0.42
CA SER A 108 14.44 1.19 1.32
C SER A 108 13.35 2.09 0.75
N ASP A 109 13.36 2.28 -0.55
CA ASP A 109 12.42 3.16 -1.25
C ASP A 109 11.10 2.45 -1.49
N ALA A 110 11.15 1.17 -1.84
CA ALA A 110 9.98 0.34 -2.10
C ALA A 110 9.18 0.02 -0.82
N LEU A 111 9.85 -0.18 0.32
CA LEU A 111 9.18 -0.40 1.59
C LEU A 111 8.81 0.92 2.23
N ARG A 112 7.51 1.24 2.23
CA ARG A 112 6.98 2.41 2.94
C ARG A 112 7.31 2.33 4.43
N GLN A 113 7.12 1.17 5.05
CA GLN A 113 7.57 0.89 6.41
C GLN A 113 8.24 -0.47 6.52
N PRO A 114 9.37 -0.58 7.24
CA PRO A 114 9.95 -1.86 7.57
C PRO A 114 9.11 -2.55 8.64
N CYS A 115 8.30 -3.51 8.20
CA CYS A 115 7.57 -4.40 9.09
C CYS A 115 8.48 -5.60 9.44
N PRO A 116 8.85 -5.80 10.73
CA PRO A 116 9.61 -6.99 11.15
C PRO A 116 8.86 -8.32 10.89
N ARG A 117 7.55 -8.24 10.60
CA ARG A 117 6.65 -9.39 10.44
C ARG A 117 6.45 -9.83 8.99
N LEU A 118 6.81 -9.00 8.01
CA LEU A 118 6.98 -9.46 6.64
C LEU A 118 8.27 -10.27 6.65
N ALA A 119 8.14 -11.59 6.78
CA ALA A 119 9.20 -12.56 6.62
C ALA A 119 9.72 -12.52 5.17
N LEU A 120 10.34 -11.41 4.76
CA LEU A 120 11.32 -11.39 3.68
C LEU A 120 12.40 -12.36 4.16
N GLY A 121 12.52 -13.51 3.48
CA GLY A 121 13.31 -14.65 3.93
C GLY A 121 14.69 -14.26 4.45
N THR A 122 15.25 -15.09 5.33
CA THR A 122 16.47 -14.92 6.13
C THR A 122 17.64 -14.19 5.43
N LEU A 123 17.76 -14.32 4.11
CA LEU A 123 18.75 -13.63 3.27
C LEU A 123 18.56 -12.09 3.21
N PHE A 124 17.33 -11.61 3.08
CA PHE A 124 17.02 -10.17 3.02
C PHE A 124 17.13 -9.52 4.40
N LEU A 125 16.68 -10.20 5.46
CA LEU A 125 16.90 -9.77 6.84
C LEU A 125 18.40 -9.58 7.13
N ASN A 126 19.28 -10.47 6.65
CA ASN A 126 20.73 -10.32 6.87
C ASN A 126 21.33 -9.11 6.14
N ILE A 127 20.90 -8.82 4.90
CA ILE A 127 21.34 -7.62 4.17
C ILE A 127 20.79 -6.36 4.84
N TYR A 128 19.53 -6.40 5.27
CA TYR A 128 18.83 -5.34 5.98
C TYR A 128 19.50 -5.01 7.32
N ASN A 129 19.80 -6.04 8.12
CA ASN A 129 20.45 -5.94 9.42
C ASN A 129 21.88 -5.41 9.31
N LYS A 130 22.61 -5.76 8.24
CA LYS A 130 23.99 -5.32 8.03
C LYS A 130 24.08 -3.84 7.63
N ARG A 131 23.05 -3.30 7.00
CA ARG A 131 23.04 -1.92 6.47
C ARG A 131 22.31 -0.91 7.36
N TYR A 132 21.36 -1.36 8.20
CA TYR A 132 20.57 -0.48 9.08
C TYR A 132 20.33 -1.10 10.47
N PRO A 133 21.36 -1.17 11.34
CA PRO A 133 21.25 -1.79 12.67
C PRO A 133 20.27 -1.07 13.61
N HIS A 134 20.03 0.23 13.39
CA HIS A 134 19.21 1.09 14.26
C HIS A 134 17.70 0.78 14.21
N LEU A 135 17.23 0.02 13.21
CA LEU A 135 15.80 -0.29 13.06
C LEU A 135 15.30 -1.42 13.98
N LEU A 136 16.22 -2.14 14.63
CA LEU A 136 15.91 -3.15 15.64
C LEU A 136 15.84 -2.58 17.06
N GLU A 137 16.42 -1.39 17.30
CA GLU A 137 16.54 -0.79 18.62
C GLU A 137 15.28 -0.03 19.06
N GLY A 138 14.06 -0.56 18.84
CA GLY A 138 12.82 0.02 19.42
C GLY A 138 12.49 1.48 19.02
N ASP A 139 13.39 2.09 18.26
CA ASP A 139 13.45 3.46 17.85
C ASP A 139 13.50 3.36 16.29
N GLN A 140 12.34 3.22 15.63
CA GLN A 140 11.93 3.63 14.23
C GLN A 140 11.18 5.01 14.01
N ARG A 141 11.81 6.19 13.88
CA ARG A 141 11.17 7.51 14.05
C ARG A 141 10.51 7.75 12.71
N VAL A 142 9.32 8.33 12.72
CA VAL A 142 8.70 8.69 11.46
C VAL A 142 9.60 9.68 10.74
N ASP A 143 10.03 9.28 9.55
CA ASP A 143 10.79 10.14 8.66
C ASP A 143 9.81 11.03 7.89
N PHE A 144 9.65 12.27 8.36
CA PHE A 144 8.82 13.27 7.71
C PHE A 144 9.34 13.68 6.33
N GLY A 145 10.64 13.53 6.05
CA GLY A 145 11.19 13.69 4.70
C GLY A 145 10.61 12.65 3.76
N LYS A 146 10.59 11.39 4.19
CA LYS A 146 10.02 10.27 3.43
C LYS A 146 8.52 10.42 3.21
N ILE A 147 7.76 10.81 4.24
CA ILE A 147 6.32 11.10 4.09
C ILE A 147 6.09 12.21 3.06
N ARG A 148 6.84 13.31 3.13
CA ARG A 148 6.73 14.40 2.16
C ARG A 148 7.04 13.94 0.74
N SER A 149 8.05 13.08 0.57
CA SER A 149 8.36 12.48 -0.73
C SER A 149 7.18 11.65 -1.25
N TRP A 150 6.57 10.80 -0.42
CA TRP A 150 5.40 10.02 -0.84
C TRP A 150 4.20 10.88 -1.18
N LEU A 151 3.95 11.96 -0.43
CA LEU A 151 2.89 12.91 -0.75
C LEU A 151 3.17 13.64 -2.06
N TYR A 152 4.42 14.01 -2.30
CA TYR A 152 4.86 14.61 -3.55
C TYR A 152 4.67 13.65 -4.73
N GLU A 153 5.12 12.40 -4.60
CA GLU A 153 4.92 11.36 -5.62
C GLU A 153 3.45 11.06 -5.86
N CYS A 154 2.64 10.94 -4.80
CA CYS A 154 1.21 10.71 -4.92
C CYS A 154 0.52 11.84 -5.69
N ASN A 155 0.82 13.10 -5.32
CA ASN A 155 0.22 14.26 -5.99
C ASN A 155 0.77 14.49 -7.41
N GLY A 156 2.07 14.30 -7.61
CA GLY A 156 2.77 14.64 -8.86
C GLY A 156 2.79 13.52 -9.90
N ILE A 157 2.77 12.26 -9.47
CA ILE A 157 2.85 11.08 -10.36
C ILE A 157 1.49 10.42 -10.53
N HIS A 158 0.74 10.19 -9.45
CA HIS A 158 -0.59 9.56 -9.56
C HIS A 158 -1.68 10.57 -9.92
N GLY A 159 -1.53 11.84 -9.54
CA GLY A 159 -2.44 12.92 -9.94
C GLY A 159 -3.90 12.60 -9.62
N GLU A 160 -4.76 12.69 -10.62
CA GLU A 160 -6.19 12.40 -10.49
C GLU A 160 -6.48 10.93 -10.15
N LEU A 161 -5.60 9.96 -10.46
CA LEU A 161 -5.86 8.55 -10.13
C LEU A 161 -5.88 8.30 -8.61
N CYS A 162 -5.11 9.07 -7.84
CA CYS A 162 -5.15 9.02 -6.37
C CYS A 162 -6.04 10.11 -5.76
N ASN A 163 -6.17 11.27 -6.41
CA ASN A 163 -6.83 12.45 -5.82
C ASN A 163 -8.26 12.66 -6.31
N SER A 164 -8.70 11.98 -7.37
CA SER A 164 -10.12 11.96 -7.76
C SER A 164 -10.84 10.93 -6.91
N LEU A 165 -11.41 11.39 -5.80
CA LEU A 165 -12.59 10.74 -5.24
C LEU A 165 -13.66 10.82 -6.33
N GLY A 166 -13.76 9.76 -7.15
CA GLY A 166 -14.75 9.70 -8.22
C GLY A 166 -16.09 10.18 -7.67
N ASN A 167 -16.73 11.10 -8.41
CA ASN A 167 -17.89 11.90 -8.05
C ASN A 167 -19.13 11.03 -7.78
N THR A 168 -19.01 10.17 -6.78
CA THR A 168 -19.96 9.17 -6.36
C THR A 168 -20.66 9.75 -5.15
N GLN A 169 -21.97 9.59 -5.12
CA GLN A 169 -22.85 10.18 -4.12
C GLN A 169 -22.46 9.84 -2.66
N ARG A 170 -21.67 8.78 -2.46
CA ARG A 170 -21.08 8.38 -1.17
C ARG A 170 -20.12 9.44 -0.58
N TYR A 171 -19.42 10.22 -1.40
CA TYR A 171 -18.44 11.21 -0.96
C TYR A 171 -18.93 12.66 -1.11
N ALA A 172 -20.18 12.86 -1.53
CA ALA A 172 -20.76 14.19 -1.70
C ALA A 172 -21.10 14.86 -0.35
N SER A 173 -21.28 14.07 0.71
CA SER A 173 -21.58 14.55 2.05
C SER A 173 -20.35 14.53 2.93
N GLU A 174 -20.08 15.66 3.57
CA GLU A 174 -19.02 15.78 4.57
C GLU A 174 -19.33 14.89 5.78
N ILE A 175 -18.39 14.01 6.12
CA ILE A 175 -18.44 13.22 7.34
C ILE A 175 -17.70 14.03 8.41
N PRO A 176 -18.26 14.21 9.63
CA PRO A 176 -17.57 14.90 10.71
C PRO A 176 -16.85 13.89 11.63
N PRO A 177 -15.61 13.45 11.32
CA PRO A 177 -14.87 12.59 12.22
C PRO A 177 -14.51 13.31 13.52
N ILE A 178 -14.39 12.52 14.59
CA ILE A 178 -13.78 12.97 15.85
C ILE A 178 -12.33 12.48 15.84
N LEU A 179 -11.39 13.41 15.99
CA LEU A 179 -9.96 13.15 16.00
C LEU A 179 -9.36 13.44 17.36
N ILE A 180 -8.13 12.96 17.58
CA ILE A 180 -7.31 13.29 18.74
C ILE A 180 -6.34 14.40 18.34
N ASP A 181 -6.40 15.53 19.03
CA ASP A 181 -5.34 16.54 19.02
C ASP A 181 -4.25 16.13 20.01
N VAL A 182 -3.09 15.74 19.49
CA VAL A 182 -1.94 15.30 20.29
C VAL A 182 -1.12 16.46 20.88
N GLN A 183 -1.39 17.70 20.48
CA GLN A 183 -0.76 18.89 21.07
C GLN A 183 -1.56 19.37 22.27
N ASP A 184 -2.87 19.54 22.07
CA ASP A 184 -3.78 20.01 23.12
C ASP A 184 -4.32 18.87 24.00
N ASN A 185 -4.03 17.61 23.65
CA ASN A 185 -4.44 16.40 24.36
C ASN A 185 -5.95 16.30 24.59
N CYS A 186 -6.73 16.57 23.54
CA CYS A 186 -8.21 16.53 23.56
C CYS A 186 -8.78 15.94 22.27
N LEU A 187 -10.08 15.69 22.26
CA LEU A 187 -10.84 15.38 21.06
C LEU A 187 -11.20 16.67 20.33
N VAL A 188 -11.19 16.61 19.01
CA VAL A 188 -11.61 17.71 18.14
C VAL A 188 -12.55 17.18 17.08
N GLN A 189 -13.55 17.99 16.74
CA GLN A 189 -14.40 17.69 15.61
C GLN A 189 -13.70 18.18 14.35
N ALA A 190 -13.54 17.29 13.37
CA ALA A 190 -12.91 17.61 12.10
C ALA A 190 -13.90 17.38 10.96
N ALA A 191 -13.46 17.79 9.77
CA ALA A 191 -14.18 17.65 8.53
C ALA A 191 -13.52 16.56 7.68
N SER A 192 -14.29 15.70 7.01
CA SER A 192 -13.71 14.75 6.02
C SER A 192 -13.06 15.43 4.83
N ALA A 193 -13.24 16.75 4.68
CA ALA A 193 -12.55 17.58 3.69
C ALA A 193 -11.06 17.81 4.02
N GLU A 194 -10.61 17.51 5.24
CA GLU A 194 -9.19 17.60 5.59
C GLU A 194 -8.36 16.66 4.72
N LYS A 195 -7.22 17.17 4.27
CA LYS A 195 -6.43 16.50 3.21
C LYS A 195 -5.76 15.21 3.69
N TYR A 196 -5.37 15.16 4.96
CA TYR A 196 -4.62 14.04 5.52
C TYR A 196 -5.06 13.79 6.96
N PHE A 197 -5.32 12.52 7.27
CA PHE A 197 -5.53 12.04 8.63
C PHE A 197 -4.55 10.93 8.93
N THR A 198 -4.22 10.76 10.20
CA THR A 198 -3.40 9.65 10.67
C THR A 198 -4.26 8.66 11.44
N LEU A 199 -4.24 7.40 11.03
CA LEU A 199 -4.89 6.33 11.77
C LEU A 199 -3.92 5.78 12.83
N SER A 200 -4.31 5.85 14.10
CA SER A 200 -3.62 5.12 15.16
C SER A 200 -4.26 3.74 15.33
N SER A 201 -3.73 2.72 14.68
CA SER A 201 -4.18 1.33 14.89
C SER A 201 -3.42 0.70 16.06
N VAL A 202 -4.14 0.20 17.06
CA VAL A 202 -3.57 -0.51 18.21
C VAL A 202 -3.95 -1.98 18.09
N TRP A 203 -2.97 -2.85 17.86
CA TRP A 203 -3.17 -4.29 17.84
C TRP A 203 -2.76 -4.87 19.21
N GLY A 204 -3.71 -5.29 20.04
CA GLY A 204 -3.45 -6.04 21.28
C GLY A 204 -4.24 -5.59 22.53
N LYS A 205 -3.98 -6.25 23.67
CA LYS A 205 -4.58 -5.94 24.98
C LYS A 205 -3.82 -4.80 25.68
N VAL A 206 -3.82 -3.60 25.08
CA VAL A 206 -3.21 -2.42 25.71
C VAL A 206 -4.29 -1.66 26.47
N LYS A 207 -4.00 -1.28 27.73
CA LYS A 207 -4.88 -0.42 28.52
C LYS A 207 -4.74 1.01 27.98
N ILE A 208 -5.71 1.44 27.20
CA ILE A 208 -5.77 2.77 26.59
C ILE A 208 -6.94 3.56 27.16
N SER A 209 -6.83 4.90 27.12
CA SER A 209 -7.98 5.76 27.42
C SER A 209 -9.11 5.47 26.43
N GLN A 210 -10.25 5.04 26.96
CA GLN A 210 -11.43 4.71 26.15
C GLN A 210 -12.32 5.94 26.04
N THR A 211 -12.64 6.34 24.82
CA THR A 211 -13.72 7.31 24.57
C THR A 211 -15.04 6.54 24.52
N ILE A 212 -15.88 6.76 25.51
CA ILE A 212 -17.21 6.17 25.66
C ILE A 212 -18.25 7.31 25.74
N ASN A 213 -19.54 7.00 25.54
CA ASN A 213 -20.59 8.01 25.59
C ASN A 213 -20.60 8.83 26.89
N ALA A 214 -20.16 8.24 28.00
CA ALA A 214 -20.14 8.89 29.30
C ALA A 214 -19.06 9.99 29.44
N ASN A 215 -17.95 9.92 28.70
CA ASN A 215 -16.81 10.83 28.85
C ASN A 215 -16.47 11.61 27.56
N ILE A 216 -17.19 11.37 26.46
CA ILE A 216 -16.89 11.98 25.16
C ILE A 216 -16.96 13.51 25.19
N GLN A 217 -17.91 14.10 25.94
CA GLN A 217 -18.05 15.55 26.05
C GLN A 217 -16.89 16.18 26.81
N ASP A 218 -16.48 15.53 27.90
CA ASP A 218 -15.34 15.97 28.71
C ASP A 218 -14.04 15.91 27.89
N HIS A 219 -13.93 14.90 27.02
CA HIS A 219 -12.78 14.72 26.18
C HIS A 219 -12.58 15.82 25.13
N PHE A 220 -13.56 16.69 24.85
CA PHE A 220 -13.36 17.87 23.98
C PHE A 220 -12.64 19.03 24.69
N GLN A 221 -12.47 18.97 26.02
CA GLN A 221 -11.77 20.01 26.75
C GLN A 221 -10.25 19.85 26.60
N LYS A 222 -9.53 20.96 26.47
CA LYS A 222 -8.06 20.91 26.39
C LYS A 222 -7.47 20.18 27.60
N SER A 223 -6.49 19.31 27.32
CA SER A 223 -5.78 18.50 28.32
C SER A 223 -6.68 17.54 29.13
N SER A 224 -7.87 17.22 28.64
CA SER A 224 -8.77 16.24 29.27
C SER A 224 -8.27 14.81 29.15
N MET A 225 -7.41 14.52 28.16
CA MET A 225 -6.87 13.20 27.95
C MET A 225 -5.44 13.10 28.49
N ASP A 226 -5.14 11.98 29.13
CA ASP A 226 -3.81 11.66 29.64
C ASP A 226 -2.92 11.13 28.51
N PRO A 227 -1.84 11.84 28.11
CA PRO A 227 -0.97 11.43 27.03
C PRO A 227 -0.24 10.11 27.30
N SER A 228 -0.06 9.75 28.58
CA SER A 228 0.55 8.47 28.98
C SER A 228 -0.35 7.26 28.73
N GLN A 229 -1.66 7.51 28.54
CA GLN A 229 -2.68 6.52 28.21
C GLN A 229 -3.05 6.51 26.74
N TYR A 230 -2.44 7.37 25.94
CA TYR A 230 -2.41 7.11 24.50
C TYR A 230 -1.81 5.74 24.30
N PRO A 231 -2.29 4.99 23.30
CA PRO A 231 -1.61 3.76 22.94
C PRO A 231 -0.13 4.09 22.85
N ASN A 232 0.69 3.33 23.59
CA ASN A 232 2.09 3.13 23.26
C ASN A 232 2.10 2.48 21.87
N THR A 233 1.75 3.27 20.86
CA THR A 233 2.55 3.32 19.68
C THR A 233 3.94 3.55 20.27
N ASN A 234 4.82 2.56 20.23
CA ASN A 234 6.20 2.91 19.90
C ASN A 234 6.04 4.01 18.85
N THR A 235 6.52 5.23 19.12
CA THR A 235 6.18 6.55 18.56
C THR A 235 6.30 6.67 17.01
N ARG A 236 5.91 5.63 16.31
CA ARG A 236 6.71 4.89 15.31
C ARG A 236 5.89 3.76 14.63
N ARG A 237 4.55 3.83 14.67
CA ARG A 237 3.65 3.06 13.77
C ARG A 237 2.49 3.93 13.34
N TYR A 238 2.73 4.71 12.30
CA TYR A 238 1.65 5.29 11.51
C TYR A 238 1.38 4.34 10.36
N ASP A 239 0.46 3.40 10.51
CA ASP A 239 -0.07 2.72 9.32
C ASP A 239 -0.88 3.76 8.54
N ILE A 240 -0.27 4.32 7.49
CA ILE A 240 -1.04 4.89 6.39
C ILE A 240 -1.59 3.68 5.64
N SER A 241 -2.67 3.10 6.16
CA SER A 241 -3.45 2.14 5.40
C SER A 241 -3.92 2.83 4.12
N PRO A 242 -3.70 2.26 2.94
CA PRO A 242 -4.53 2.63 1.80
C PRO A 242 -5.97 2.34 2.23
N ILE A 243 -6.81 3.37 2.20
CA ILE A 243 -8.26 3.18 2.24
C ILE A 243 -8.55 2.14 1.13
N PRO A 244 -9.23 1.03 1.44
CA PRO A 244 -9.64 0.10 0.39
C PRO A 244 -10.61 0.86 -0.51
N TRP A 245 -10.20 1.11 -1.76
CA TRP A 245 -10.99 1.72 -2.82
C TRP A 245 -11.60 0.66 -3.71
#